data_AF-A0AA91KDY2-F1
#
_entry.id   AF-A0AA91KDY2-F1
#
_cell.length_a   1.000
_cell.length_b   1.000
_cell.length_c   1.000
_cell.angle_alpha   90.00
_cell.angle_beta   90.00
_cell.angle_gamma   90.00
#
_symmetry.space_group_name_H-M   'P 1'
#
loop_
_entity.id
_entity.type
_entity.pdbx_description
1 polymer ?
#
loop_
_entity_poly.entity_id
_entity_poly.type
_entity_poly.pdbx_seq_one_letter_code
_entity_poly.pdbx_strand_id
1 'polypeptide(L)'
;MMKGVFDDKYEAEKLYKELIPVLQDFLMQGRRFNDPQVQHLVNILRELPQYGAQRRNFEKLYLQDEYGLRKLPKDPNDIPYGHWH
;
A
#
# COMPACT_ATOMS: atom_id res chain seq x y z
N MET A 1 -4.01 10.31 21.77
CA MET A 1 -3.81 9.18 20.83
C MET A 1 -4.00 9.77 19.44
N MET A 2 -2.94 9.93 18.64
CA MET A 2 -3.07 10.40 17.25
C MET A 2 -3.80 9.29 16.48
N LYS A 3 -5.03 9.56 16.04
CA LYS A 3 -5.71 8.75 15.03
C LYS A 3 -4.84 8.76 13.77
N GLY A 4 -4.63 7.60 13.16
CA GLY A 4 -4.00 7.55 11.84
C GLY A 4 -4.81 8.43 10.88
N VAL A 5 -4.14 9.07 9.91
CA VAL A 5 -4.78 10.00 8.96
C VAL A 5 -5.93 9.33 8.17
N PHE A 6 -5.99 7.99 8.15
CA PHE A 6 -6.99 7.19 7.43
C PHE A 6 -7.60 6.06 8.28
N ASP A 7 -8.15 6.36 9.46
CA ASP A 7 -8.97 5.38 10.22
C ASP A 7 -10.33 5.07 9.54
N ASP A 8 -10.62 5.68 8.39
CA ASP A 8 -11.80 5.39 7.57
C ASP A 8 -11.44 4.41 6.44
N LYS A 9 -11.96 3.19 6.55
CA LYS A 9 -11.80 2.11 5.57
C LYS A 9 -12.20 2.55 4.16
N TYR A 10 -13.28 3.32 4.02
CA TYR A 10 -13.80 3.73 2.70
C TYR A 10 -12.80 4.63 1.97
N GLU A 11 -12.27 5.64 2.66
CA GLU A 11 -11.27 6.54 2.08
C GLU A 11 -9.95 5.82 1.79
N ALA A 12 -9.54 4.89 2.67
CA ALA A 12 -8.35 4.06 2.44
C ALA A 12 -8.50 3.19 1.18
N GLU A 13 -9.66 2.55 0.98
CA GLU A 13 -9.94 1.75 -0.22
C GLU A 13 -9.98 2.59 -1.49
N LYS A 14 -10.60 3.78 -1.44
CA LYS A 14 -10.66 4.70 -2.57
C LYS A 14 -9.24 5.12 -2.99
N LEU A 15 -8.43 5.58 -2.03
CA LEU A 15 -7.07 6.02 -2.31
C LEU A 15 -6.19 4.85 -2.78
N TYR A 16 -6.34 3.66 -2.20
CA TYR A 16 -5.65 2.46 -2.67
C TYR A 16 -5.91 2.21 -4.16
N LYS A 17 -7.18 2.25 -4.60
CA LYS A 17 -7.58 2.04 -6.00
C LYS A 17 -7.02 3.10 -6.95
N GLU A 18 -6.80 4.33 -6.47
CA GLU A 18 -6.17 5.39 -7.26
C GLU A 18 -4.64 5.22 -7.37
N LEU A 19 -3.97 4.77 -6.31
CA LEU A 19 -2.51 4.66 -6.27
C LEU A 19 -1.97 3.42 -6.99
N ILE A 20 -2.69 2.29 -6.95
CA ILE A 20 -2.21 1.01 -7.51
C ILE A 20 -1.91 1.08 -9.02
N PRO A 21 -2.76 1.67 -9.88
CA PRO A 21 -2.44 1.83 -11.30
C PRO A 21 -1.16 2.64 -11.53
N VAL A 22 -0.98 3.75 -10.79
CA VAL A 22 0.22 4.60 -10.91
C VAL A 22 1.47 3.83 -10.51
N LEU A 23 1.41 3.07 -9.42
CA LEU A 23 2.52 2.22 -9.00
C LEU A 23 2.83 1.14 -10.05
N GLN A 24 1.81 0.51 -10.61
CA GLN A 24 1.98 -0.50 -11.66
C GLN A 24 2.64 0.08 -12.91
N ASP A 25 2.24 1.28 -13.35
CA ASP A 25 2.85 1.97 -14.47
C ASP A 25 4.35 2.25 -14.23
N PHE A 26 4.71 2.70 -13.02
CA PHE A 26 6.12 2.89 -12.65
C PHE A 26 6.93 1.58 -12.69
N LEU A 27 6.36 0.50 -12.17
CA LEU A 27 7.00 -0.82 -12.19
C LEU A 27 7.10 -1.41 -13.62
N MET A 28 6.16 -1.07 -14.50
CA MET A 28 6.18 -1.45 -15.93
C MET A 28 7.23 -0.66 -16.72
N GLN A 29 7.47 0.60 -16.35
CA GLN A 29 8.56 1.41 -16.90
C GLN A 29 9.96 0.95 -16.43
N GLY A 30 10.03 -0.08 -15.57
CA GLY A 30 11.29 -0.61 -15.07
C GLY A 30 11.87 0.17 -13.89
N ARG A 31 11.10 1.05 -13.25
CA ARG A 31 11.55 1.75 -12.04
C ARG A 31 11.77 0.76 -10.91
N ARG A 32 12.82 1.02 -10.13
CA ARG A 32 13.26 0.18 -9.00
C ARG A 32 12.56 0.60 -7.72
N PHE A 33 12.59 -0.27 -6.71
CA PHE A 33 11.95 -0.02 -5.42
C PHE A 33 12.45 1.29 -4.80
N ASN A 34 13.75 1.57 -4.86
CA ASN A 34 14.37 2.77 -4.30
C ASN A 34 14.18 4.05 -5.14
N ASP A 35 13.46 3.99 -6.28
CA ASP A 35 13.13 5.19 -7.04
C ASP A 35 12.33 6.17 -6.16
N PRO A 36 12.65 7.48 -6.13
CA PRO A 36 11.98 8.44 -5.25
C PRO A 36 10.46 8.50 -5.42
N GLN A 37 9.96 8.35 -6.66
CA GLN A 37 8.53 8.36 -6.94
C GLN A 37 7.86 7.07 -6.47
N VAL A 38 8.54 5.92 -6.63
CA VAL A 38 8.08 4.64 -6.08
C VAL A 38 8.02 4.71 -4.55
N GLN A 39 9.08 5.21 -3.91
CA GLN A 39 9.14 5.37 -2.45
C GLN A 39 8.07 6.33 -1.93
N HIS A 40 7.74 7.39 -2.68
CA HIS A 40 6.63 8.27 -2.30
C HIS A 40 5.30 7.52 -2.25
N LEU A 41 4.98 6.72 -3.28
CA LEU A 41 3.77 5.89 -3.29
C LEU A 41 3.80 4.83 -2.18
N VAL A 42 4.93 4.18 -1.94
CA VAL A 42 5.11 3.21 -0.85
C VAL A 42 4.82 3.85 0.51
N ASN A 43 5.29 5.07 0.74
CA ASN A 43 5.05 5.79 1.98
C ASN A 43 3.57 6.11 2.19
N ILE A 44 2.84 6.45 1.13
CA ILE A 44 1.38 6.67 1.22
C ILE A 44 0.67 5.34 1.47
N LEU A 45 0.99 4.29 0.69
CA LEU A 45 0.40 2.96 0.83
C LEU A 45 0.61 2.37 2.23
N ARG A 46 1.76 2.62 2.86
CA ARG A 46 2.05 2.20 4.25
C ARG A 46 1.04 2.78 5.24
N GLU A 47 0.51 3.97 5.00
CA GLU A 47 -0.38 4.64 5.94
C GLU A 47 -1.84 4.23 5.82
N LEU A 48 -2.23 3.56 4.73
CA LEU A 48 -3.61 3.20 4.44
C LEU A 48 -4.22 2.15 5.38
N PRO A 49 -3.53 1.03 5.74
CA PRO A 49 -4.11 0.06 6.66
C PRO A 49 -4.26 0.65 8.06
N GLN A 50 -5.24 0.12 8.82
CA GLN A 50 -5.44 0.50 10.21
C GLN A 50 -4.12 0.41 11.00
N TYR A 51 -3.91 1.41 11.87
CA TYR A 51 -2.70 1.48 12.67
C TYR A 51 -2.50 0.22 13.55
N GLY A 52 -1.24 -0.17 13.76
CA GLY A 52 -0.88 -1.27 14.63
C GLY A 52 -0.47 -2.54 13.88
N ALA A 53 -1.06 -3.68 14.25
CA ALA A 53 -0.67 -4.97 13.69
C ALA A 53 -0.96 -5.07 12.18
N GLN A 54 -2.11 -4.57 11.73
CA GLN A 54 -2.51 -4.61 10.33
C GLN A 54 -1.52 -3.88 9.43
N ARG A 55 -1.20 -2.62 9.77
CA ARG A 55 -0.17 -1.85 9.06
C ARG A 55 1.19 -2.55 8.99
N ARG A 56 1.68 -3.08 10.11
CA ARG A 56 2.97 -3.79 10.14
C ARG A 56 2.95 -5.04 9.26
N ASN A 57 1.84 -5.77 9.26
CA ASN A 57 1.68 -6.97 8.45
C ASN A 57 1.61 -6.63 6.96
N PHE A 58 0.84 -5.60 6.60
CA PHE A 58 0.76 -5.08 5.22
C PHE A 58 2.13 -4.67 4.69
N GLU A 59 2.88 -3.88 5.46
CA GLU A 59 4.22 -3.42 5.10
C GLU A 59 5.17 -4.59 4.89
N LYS A 60 5.17 -5.58 5.80
CA LYS A 60 6.00 -6.78 5.68
C LYS A 60 5.66 -7.63 4.46
N LEU A 61 4.38 -7.69 4.09
CA LEU A 61 3.92 -8.54 2.98
C LEU A 61 4.19 -7.91 1.62
N TYR A 62 3.95 -6.60 1.48
CA TYR A 62 3.94 -5.94 0.17
C TYR A 62 5.03 -4.88 -0.03
N LEU A 63 5.47 -4.20 1.02
CA LEU A 63 6.24 -2.96 0.88
C LEU A 63 7.73 -3.13 1.19
N GLN A 64 8.28 -4.32 0.94
CA GLN A 64 9.69 -4.63 1.24
C GLN A 64 10.62 -4.49 0.02
N ASP A 65 10.11 -4.79 -1.18
CA ASP A 65 10.89 -4.83 -2.42
C ASP A 65 9.97 -4.80 -3.67
N GLU A 66 10.55 -4.80 -4.87
CA GLU A 66 9.77 -4.80 -6.12
C GLU A 66 8.86 -6.03 -6.27
N TYR A 67 9.26 -7.18 -5.71
CA TYR A 67 8.48 -8.41 -5.81
C TYR A 67 7.23 -8.35 -4.92
N GLY A 68 7.36 -7.79 -3.71
CA GLY A 68 6.25 -7.48 -2.81
C GLY A 68 5.27 -6.50 -3.46
N LEU A 69 5.77 -5.42 -4.08
CA LEU A 69 4.91 -4.43 -4.73
C LEU A 69 4.08 -5.05 -5.86
N ARG A 70 4.66 -6.00 -6.62
CA ARG A 70 3.95 -6.71 -7.70
C ARG A 70 2.86 -7.68 -7.20
N LYS A 71 2.84 -8.00 -5.90
CA LYS A 71 1.81 -8.84 -5.28
C LYS A 71 0.62 -8.05 -4.76
N LEU A 72 0.69 -6.72 -4.76
CA LEU A 72 -0.43 -5.90 -4.31
C LEU A 72 -1.69 -6.24 -5.15
N PRO A 73 -2.80 -6.63 -4.50
CA PRO A 73 -4.02 -6.96 -5.22
C PRO A 73 -4.61 -5.72 -5.87
N LYS A 74 -5.39 -5.90 -6.94
CA LYS A 74 -6.10 -4.79 -7.60
C LYS A 74 -7.28 -4.30 -6.77
N ASP A 75 -7.95 -5.21 -6.07
CA ASP A 75 -9.02 -4.89 -5.12
C ASP A 75 -8.46 -4.96 -3.69
N PRO A 76 -8.61 -3.90 -2.86
CA PRO A 76 -8.19 -3.94 -1.47
C PRO A 76 -8.93 -4.99 -0.63
N ASN A 77 -10.10 -5.47 -1.07
CA ASN A 77 -10.82 -6.55 -0.37
C ASN A 77 -10.13 -7.92 -0.48
N ASP A 78 -9.21 -8.09 -1.44
CA ASP A 78 -8.40 -9.30 -1.57
C ASP A 78 -7.16 -9.28 -0.64
N ILE A 79 -6.96 -8.19 0.11
CA ILE A 79 -5.87 -8.11 1.09
C ILE A 79 -6.19 -9.08 2.25
N PRO A 80 -5.24 -9.94 2.65
CA PRO A 80 -5.48 -10.94 3.70
C PRO A 80 -5.95 -10.34 5.03
N TYR A 81 -6.76 -11.11 5.75
CA TYR A 81 -7.19 -10.76 7.11
C TYR A 81 -5.98 -10.37 7.99
N GLY A 82 -6.18 -9.36 8.83
CA GLY A 82 -5.13 -8.87 9.72
C GLY A 82 -3.99 -8.10 9.01
N HIS A 83 -4.16 -7.74 7.73
CA HIS A 83 -3.28 -6.84 6.97
C HIS A 83 -4.05 -5.59 6.47
N TRP A 84 -5.35 -5.51 6.73
CA TRP A 84 -6.25 -4.45 6.29
C TRP A 84 -7.42 -4.27 7.28
N HIS A 85 -8.20 -3.20 7.06
CA HIS A 85 -9.37 -2.77 7.85
C HIS A 85 -10.47 -3.84 7.96
#